data_AF-A0A0S4KSB9-F1
#
_entry.id   AF-A0A0S4KSB9-F1
#
_cell.length_a   1.000
_cell.length_b   1.000
_cell.length_c   1.000
_cell.angle_alpha   90.00
_cell.angle_beta   90.00
_cell.angle_gamma   90.00
#
_symmetry.space_group_name_H-M   'P 1'
#
loop_
_entity.id
_entity.type
_entity.pdbx_description
1 polymer ?
#
loop_
_entity_poly.entity_id
_entity_poly.type
_entity_poly.pdbx_seq_one_letter_code
_entity_poly.pdbx_strand_id
1 'polypeptide(L)'
;MRVKLDQEEWESLEQATLGEVLAEVSDRAHARSRLVTALRLDHREITDRDIDASLMMEPASRYGRLIAVTQSVEDIEHDAWIAAGRYAKLLHAEGLSLLEAWRAGTSRDLAMNEWLGQLADYLEFTEGRDRQCPADRRTSLSFWVEELLTARDGGDLILTADLLEYEILPRLAA
;
A
#
# COMPACT_ATOMS: atom_id res chain seq x y z
N MET A 1 -1.57 -2.83 -34.32
CA MET A 1 -2.42 -2.95 -33.11
C MET A 1 -2.97 -1.57 -32.76
N ARG A 2 -4.22 -1.46 -32.30
CA ARG A 2 -4.75 -0.18 -31.80
C ARG A 2 -4.42 0.00 -30.33
N VAL A 3 -3.80 1.10 -29.95
CA VAL A 3 -3.44 1.40 -28.56
C VAL A 3 -4.35 2.50 -28.03
N LYS A 4 -4.83 2.34 -26.81
CA LYS A 4 -5.56 3.36 -26.05
C LYS A 4 -4.86 3.61 -24.72
N LEU A 5 -4.47 4.85 -24.46
CA LEU A 5 -3.94 5.31 -23.17
C LEU A 5 -4.88 6.38 -22.62
N ASP A 6 -5.65 6.05 -21.60
CA ASP A 6 -6.72 6.89 -21.08
C ASP A 6 -7.72 7.33 -22.18
N GLN A 7 -7.64 8.58 -22.63
CA GLN A 7 -8.48 9.14 -23.70
C GLN A 7 -7.79 9.23 -25.06
N GLU A 8 -6.50 8.90 -25.14
CA GLU A 8 -5.73 8.96 -26.37
C GLU A 8 -5.69 7.63 -27.08
N GLU A 9 -5.80 7.66 -28.40
CA GLU A 9 -5.73 6.47 -29.24
C GLU A 9 -4.73 6.67 -30.38
N TRP A 10 -3.95 5.63 -30.68
CA TRP A 10 -3.05 5.59 -31.84
C TRP A 10 -2.92 4.17 -32.38
N GLU A 11 -2.33 4.03 -33.56
CA GLU A 11 -1.97 2.74 -34.12
C GLU A 11 -0.48 2.48 -33.95
N SER A 12 -0.14 1.28 -33.50
CA SER A 12 1.26 0.82 -33.43
C SER A 12 1.81 0.62 -34.84
N LEU A 13 3.13 0.77 -34.99
CA LEU A 13 3.82 0.39 -36.22
C LEU A 13 3.59 -1.10 -36.53
N GLU A 14 3.47 -1.45 -37.81
CA GLU A 14 3.15 -2.82 -38.23
C GLU A 14 4.20 -3.86 -37.81
N GLN A 15 5.46 -3.43 -37.75
CA GLN A 15 6.62 -4.27 -37.40
C GLN A 15 7.00 -4.17 -35.92
N ALA A 16 6.28 -3.37 -35.12
CA ALA A 16 6.60 -3.22 -33.71
C ALA A 16 6.39 -4.53 -32.95
N THR A 17 7.26 -4.77 -31.99
CA THR A 17 7.07 -5.79 -30.95
C THR A 17 6.12 -5.26 -29.86
N LEU A 18 5.52 -6.16 -29.09
CA LEU A 18 4.71 -5.77 -27.95
C LEU A 18 5.52 -5.00 -26.91
N GLY A 19 6.80 -5.34 -26.71
CA GLY A 19 7.72 -4.63 -25.83
C GLY A 19 7.93 -3.16 -26.24
N GLU A 20 8.11 -2.89 -27.54
CA GLU A 20 8.23 -1.52 -28.04
C GLU A 20 6.94 -0.72 -27.84
N VAL A 21 5.78 -1.35 -28.01
CA VAL A 21 4.49 -0.67 -27.76
C VAL A 21 4.28 -0.40 -26.28
N LEU A 22 4.62 -1.34 -25.40
CA LEU A 22 4.55 -1.14 -23.94
C LEU A 22 5.53 -0.05 -23.48
N ALA A 23 6.73 0.00 -24.06
CA ALA A 23 7.69 1.07 -23.81
C ALA A 23 7.14 2.43 -24.24
N GLU A 24 6.55 2.54 -25.43
CA GLU A 24 5.91 3.77 -25.89
C GLU A 24 4.76 4.21 -24.96
N VAL A 25 3.92 3.27 -24.53
CA VAL A 25 2.85 3.53 -23.56
C VAL A 25 3.41 4.06 -22.24
N SER A 26 4.47 3.42 -21.72
CA SER A 26 5.15 3.83 -20.50
C SER A 26 5.77 5.22 -20.63
N ASP A 27 6.47 5.50 -21.74
CA ASP A 27 7.11 6.80 -22.01
C ASP A 27 6.08 7.93 -22.09
N ARG A 28 4.94 7.69 -22.75
CA ARG A 28 3.85 8.67 -22.84
C ARG A 28 3.18 8.92 -21.49
N ALA A 29 2.99 7.88 -20.67
CA ALA A 29 2.47 8.03 -19.31
C ALA A 29 3.46 8.83 -18.44
N HIS A 30 4.75 8.47 -18.52
CA HIS A 30 5.82 9.11 -17.76
C HIS A 30 6.00 10.58 -18.15
N ALA A 31 5.89 10.94 -19.43
CA ALA A 31 5.92 12.32 -19.90
C ALA A 31 4.81 13.21 -19.30
N ARG A 32 3.78 12.61 -18.69
CA ARG A 32 2.69 13.28 -17.97
C ARG A 32 2.80 13.17 -16.45
N SER A 33 3.92 12.65 -15.94
CA SER A 33 4.10 12.31 -14.52
C SER A 33 3.05 11.30 -14.01
N ARG A 34 2.69 10.33 -14.86
CA ARG A 34 1.71 9.28 -14.56
C ARG A 34 2.32 7.90 -14.68
N LEU A 35 1.75 6.95 -13.94
CA LEU A 35 2.10 5.53 -13.99
C LEU A 35 0.95 4.76 -14.62
N VAL A 36 1.29 3.74 -15.42
CA VAL A 36 0.31 2.78 -15.92
C VAL A 36 -0.09 1.87 -14.77
N THR A 37 -1.38 1.85 -14.43
CA THR A 37 -1.91 1.07 -13.29
C THR A 37 -2.79 -0.09 -13.72
N ALA A 38 -3.24 -0.11 -14.98
CA ALA A 38 -3.91 -1.27 -15.54
C ALA A 38 -3.58 -1.41 -17.04
N LEU A 39 -3.37 -2.65 -17.46
CA LEU A 39 -3.15 -3.03 -18.86
C LEU A 39 -4.12 -4.12 -19.27
N ARG A 40 -4.68 -3.99 -20.47
CA ARG A 40 -5.52 -5.01 -21.08
C ARG A 40 -5.13 -5.20 -22.53
N LEU A 41 -4.76 -6.42 -22.88
CA LEU A 41 -4.45 -6.84 -24.23
C LEU A 41 -5.63 -7.64 -24.77
N ASP A 42 -6.28 -7.11 -25.80
CA ASP A 42 -7.59 -7.52 -26.32
C ASP A 42 -8.66 -7.59 -25.22
N HIS A 43 -8.93 -8.80 -24.72
CA HIS A 43 -9.94 -9.07 -23.69
C HIS A 43 -9.33 -9.50 -22.36
N ARG A 44 -8.00 -9.65 -22.27
CA ARG A 44 -7.30 -10.16 -21.09
C ARG A 44 -6.56 -9.05 -20.37
N GLU A 45 -6.79 -8.94 -19.06
CA GLU A 45 -5.96 -8.12 -18.18
C GLU A 45 -4.55 -8.72 -18.08
N ILE A 46 -3.56 -7.86 -18.15
CA ILE A 46 -2.14 -8.21 -18.08
C ILE A 46 -1.55 -7.48 -16.88
N THR A 47 -0.85 -8.23 -16.03
CA THR A 47 -0.12 -7.72 -14.88
C THR A 47 1.38 -7.81 -15.13
N ASP A 48 2.20 -7.18 -14.28
CA ASP A 48 3.66 -7.26 -14.38
C ASP A 48 4.20 -8.70 -14.39
N ARG A 49 3.47 -9.66 -13.80
CA ARG A 49 3.85 -11.08 -13.78
C ARG A 49 3.63 -11.77 -15.13
N ASP A 50 2.73 -11.24 -15.95
CA ASP A 50 2.45 -11.74 -17.30
C ASP A 50 3.44 -11.16 -18.33
N ILE A 51 4.11 -10.04 -18.01
CA ILE A 51 5.07 -9.37 -18.89
C ILE A 51 6.44 -10.02 -18.76
N ASP A 52 6.66 -11.08 -19.53
CA ASP A 52 7.95 -11.74 -19.65
C ASP A 52 8.66 -11.43 -20.99
N ALA A 53 9.91 -11.88 -21.11
CA ALA A 53 10.71 -11.67 -22.31
C ALA A 53 10.10 -12.31 -23.57
N SER A 54 9.35 -13.40 -23.43
CA SER A 54 8.71 -14.06 -24.57
C SER A 54 7.54 -13.23 -25.09
N LEU A 55 6.71 -12.72 -24.19
CA LEU A 55 5.58 -11.85 -24.52
C LEU A 55 6.06 -10.54 -25.15
N MET A 56 7.11 -9.92 -24.60
CA MET A 56 7.64 -8.66 -25.11
C MET A 56 8.18 -8.77 -26.54
N MET A 57 8.73 -9.93 -26.93
CA MET A 57 9.28 -10.15 -28.27
C MET A 57 8.22 -10.50 -29.31
N GLU A 58 6.97 -10.72 -28.91
CA GLU A 58 5.91 -11.04 -29.86
C GLU A 58 5.60 -9.84 -30.78
N PRO A 59 5.31 -10.08 -32.07
CA PRO A 59 4.84 -9.02 -32.96
C PRO A 59 3.54 -8.42 -32.44
N ALA A 60 3.48 -7.10 -32.31
CA ALA A 60 2.27 -6.38 -31.89
C ALA A 60 1.08 -6.66 -32.84
N SER A 61 1.35 -6.98 -34.10
CA SER A 61 0.35 -7.36 -35.10
C SER A 61 -0.44 -8.63 -34.75
N ARG A 62 0.02 -9.47 -33.81
CA ARG A 62 -0.74 -10.62 -33.30
C ARG A 62 -1.94 -10.21 -32.45
N TYR A 63 -1.97 -8.97 -31.98
CA TYR A 63 -2.97 -8.43 -31.07
C TYR A 63 -3.80 -7.34 -31.75
N GLY A 64 -5.10 -7.33 -31.45
CA GLY A 64 -6.02 -6.35 -32.00
C GLY A 64 -5.86 -5.00 -31.31
N ARG A 65 -5.88 -5.01 -29.97
CA ARG A 65 -5.95 -3.79 -29.16
C ARG A 65 -5.18 -3.90 -27.85
N LEU A 66 -4.49 -2.83 -27.47
CA LEU A 66 -3.96 -2.60 -26.14
C LEU A 66 -4.72 -1.43 -25.48
N ILE A 67 -5.17 -1.61 -24.25
CA ILE A 67 -5.75 -0.53 -23.43
C ILE A 67 -4.90 -0.39 -22.18
N ALA A 68 -4.51 0.84 -21.88
CA ALA A 68 -3.76 1.23 -20.72
C ALA A 68 -4.52 2.34 -19.97
N VAL A 69 -4.57 2.23 -18.65
CA VAL A 69 -5.09 3.26 -17.76
C VAL A 69 -3.96 3.76 -16.90
N THR A 70 -3.88 5.08 -16.72
CA THR A 70 -2.85 5.69 -15.90
C THR A 70 -3.42 6.48 -14.73
N GLN A 71 -2.63 6.60 -13.68
CA GLN A 71 -2.88 7.49 -12.54
C GLN A 71 -1.66 8.36 -12.28
N SER A 72 -1.87 9.59 -11.81
CA SER A 72 -0.75 10.43 -11.37
C SER A 72 -0.14 9.86 -10.09
N VAL A 73 1.14 10.13 -9.86
CA VAL A 73 1.79 9.74 -8.60
C VAL A 73 1.09 10.39 -7.40
N GLU A 74 0.66 11.65 -7.55
CA GLU A 74 -0.07 12.40 -6.54
C GLU A 74 -1.41 11.73 -6.19
N ASP A 75 -2.17 11.28 -7.20
CA ASP A 75 -3.45 10.57 -6.98
C ASP A 75 -3.21 9.21 -6.29
N ILE A 76 -2.17 8.47 -6.69
CA ILE A 76 -1.82 7.19 -6.08
C ILE A 76 -1.45 7.38 -4.61
N GLU A 77 -0.64 8.39 -4.30
CA GLU A 77 -0.27 8.74 -2.92
C GLU A 77 -1.50 9.17 -2.11
N HIS A 78 -2.35 10.01 -2.69
CA HIS A 78 -3.58 10.46 -2.05
C HIS A 78 -4.51 9.29 -1.71
N ASP A 79 -4.78 8.41 -2.67
CA ASP A 79 -5.61 7.22 -2.48
C ASP A 79 -5.02 6.25 -1.44
N ALA A 80 -3.69 6.12 -1.43
CA ALA A 80 -2.98 5.31 -0.44
C ALA A 80 -3.13 5.88 0.97
N TRP A 81 -3.06 7.21 1.15
CA TRP A 81 -3.32 7.86 2.44
C TRP A 81 -4.76 7.68 2.91
N ILE A 82 -5.75 7.78 2.00
CA ILE A 82 -7.14 7.48 2.33
C ILE A 82 -7.27 6.01 2.79
N ALA A 83 -6.62 5.07 2.09
CA ALA A 83 -6.63 3.66 2.46
C ALA A 83 -5.97 3.43 3.83
N ALA A 84 -4.84 4.07 4.10
CA ALA A 84 -4.15 4.02 5.38
C ALA A 84 -5.02 4.56 6.51
N GLY A 85 -5.72 5.69 6.31
CA GLY A 85 -6.66 6.22 7.31
C GLY A 85 -7.85 5.29 7.58
N ARG A 86 -8.33 4.54 6.58
CA ARG A 86 -9.34 3.48 6.80
C ARG A 86 -8.76 2.31 7.59
N TYR A 87 -7.52 1.91 7.30
CA TYR A 87 -6.82 0.84 8.00
C TYR A 87 -6.53 1.20 9.46
N ALA A 88 -6.11 2.43 9.74
CA ALA A 88 -5.90 2.95 11.09
C ALA A 88 -7.18 2.85 11.96
N LYS A 89 -8.35 3.15 11.38
CA LYS A 89 -9.65 2.99 12.07
C LYS A 89 -9.98 1.53 12.38
N LEU A 90 -9.61 0.60 11.49
CA LEU A 90 -9.77 -0.83 11.73
C LEU A 90 -8.86 -1.27 12.88
N LEU A 91 -7.57 -0.92 12.81
CA LEU A 91 -6.59 -1.18 13.88
C LEU A 91 -7.04 -0.62 15.23
N HIS A 92 -7.61 0.58 15.23
CA HIS A 92 -8.15 1.20 16.43
C HIS A 92 -9.30 0.38 17.04
N ALA A 93 -10.27 -0.04 16.23
CA ALA A 93 -11.41 -0.85 16.71
C ALA A 93 -10.96 -2.23 17.23
N GLU A 94 -10.01 -2.86 16.56
CA GLU A 94 -9.42 -4.13 16.99
C GLU A 94 -8.63 -3.98 18.29
N GLY A 95 -7.84 -2.90 18.41
CA GLY A 95 -7.09 -2.60 19.63
C GLY A 95 -7.97 -2.30 20.84
N LEU A 96 -9.10 -1.61 20.65
CA LEU A 96 -10.12 -1.46 21.70
C LEU A 96 -10.68 -2.80 22.16
N SER A 97 -10.96 -3.71 21.22
CA SER A 97 -11.48 -5.04 21.54
C SER A 97 -10.46 -5.87 22.33
N LEU A 98 -9.16 -5.74 22.02
CA LEU A 98 -8.07 -6.37 22.78
C LEU A 98 -7.98 -5.79 24.20
N LEU A 99 -8.05 -4.47 24.34
CA LEU A 99 -8.02 -3.78 25.63
C LEU A 99 -9.18 -4.21 26.53
N GLU A 100 -10.40 -4.31 25.99
CA GLU A 100 -11.58 -4.80 26.72
C GLU A 100 -11.37 -6.24 27.20
N ALA A 101 -10.86 -7.12 26.32
CA ALA A 101 -10.57 -8.51 26.68
C ALA A 101 -9.51 -8.63 27.78
N TRP A 102 -8.48 -7.78 27.76
CA TRP A 102 -7.45 -7.69 28.80
C TRP A 102 -8.01 -7.23 30.14
N ARG A 103 -8.82 -6.16 30.14
CA ARG A 103 -9.49 -5.68 31.36
C ARG A 103 -10.46 -6.69 31.95
N ALA A 104 -11.08 -7.51 31.11
CA ALA A 104 -11.94 -8.61 31.54
C ALA A 104 -11.16 -9.87 32.01
N GLY A 105 -9.82 -9.89 31.93
CA GLY A 105 -8.99 -11.04 32.30
C GLY A 105 -9.08 -12.21 31.31
N THR A 106 -9.52 -11.95 30.08
CA THR A 106 -9.71 -12.94 29.01
C THR A 106 -8.68 -12.79 27.89
N SER A 107 -7.46 -12.36 28.25
CA SER A 107 -6.42 -12.00 27.30
C SER A 107 -6.09 -13.14 26.32
N ARG A 108 -5.90 -12.77 25.05
CA ARG A 108 -5.51 -13.68 23.96
C ARG A 108 -4.18 -13.21 23.38
N ASP A 109 -3.08 -13.75 23.86
CA ASP A 109 -1.72 -13.36 23.45
C ASP A 109 -1.50 -13.49 21.93
N LEU A 110 -2.14 -14.47 21.30
CA LEU A 110 -2.09 -14.65 19.84
C LEU A 110 -2.72 -13.47 19.10
N ALA A 111 -3.89 -13.00 19.53
CA ALA A 111 -4.61 -11.90 18.88
C ALA A 111 -3.86 -10.57 19.04
N MET A 112 -3.16 -10.38 20.16
CA MET A 112 -2.28 -9.23 20.35
C MET A 112 -1.09 -9.28 19.38
N ASN A 113 -0.47 -10.44 19.18
CA ASN A 113 0.65 -10.56 18.24
C ASN A 113 0.22 -10.34 16.79
N GLU A 114 -0.95 -10.83 16.39
CA GLU A 114 -1.52 -10.57 15.07
C GLU A 114 -1.76 -9.07 14.87
N TRP A 115 -2.38 -8.41 15.85
CA TRP A 115 -2.63 -6.98 15.82
C TRP A 115 -1.33 -6.14 15.78
N LEU A 116 -0.30 -6.53 16.54
CA LEU A 116 1.01 -5.89 16.47
C LEU A 116 1.68 -6.05 15.10
N GLY A 117 1.49 -7.19 14.44
CA GLY A 117 1.94 -7.39 13.06
C GLY A 117 1.24 -6.43 12.09
N GLN A 118 -0.09 -6.33 12.18
CA GLN A 118 -0.88 -5.40 11.38
C GLN A 118 -0.52 -3.93 11.65
N LEU A 119 -0.21 -3.58 12.90
CA LEU A 119 0.26 -2.26 13.31
C LEU A 119 1.66 -1.95 12.74
N ALA A 120 2.54 -2.96 12.66
CA ALA A 120 3.86 -2.80 12.06
C ALA A 120 3.76 -2.49 10.56
N ASP A 121 2.87 -3.15 9.82
CA ASP A 121 2.62 -2.85 8.40
C ASP A 121 2.12 -1.41 8.22
N TYR A 122 1.26 -0.92 9.11
CA TYR A 122 0.80 0.46 9.11
C TYR A 122 1.95 1.45 9.36
N LEU A 123 2.78 1.17 10.38
CA LEU A 123 3.94 1.99 10.71
C LEU A 123 4.97 2.05 9.57
N GLU A 124 5.22 0.93 8.89
CA GLU A 124 6.08 0.90 7.71
C GLU A 124 5.57 1.87 6.63
N PHE A 125 4.26 1.89 6.40
CA PHE A 125 3.65 2.79 5.42
C PHE A 125 3.70 4.26 5.86
N THR A 126 3.34 4.58 7.10
CA THR A 126 3.17 5.97 7.56
C THR A 126 4.48 6.62 8.02
N GLU A 127 5.32 5.91 8.75
CA GLU A 127 6.56 6.45 9.33
C GLU A 127 7.81 6.02 8.55
N GLY A 128 7.75 4.93 7.79
CA GLY A 128 8.87 4.49 6.93
C GLY A 128 9.17 5.44 5.77
N ARG A 129 8.20 6.27 5.37
CA ARG A 129 8.34 7.29 4.32
C ARG A 129 8.90 8.62 4.83
N ASP A 130 8.53 9.04 6.05
CA ASP A 130 9.01 10.27 6.67
C ASP A 130 10.34 10.02 7.40
N ARG A 131 11.45 10.01 6.65
CA ARG A 131 12.81 9.99 7.23
C ARG A 131 13.18 11.26 8.01
N GLN A 132 12.28 12.23 8.13
CA GLN A 132 12.48 13.37 9.01
C GLN A 132 12.13 12.93 10.43
N CYS A 133 13.18 12.65 11.21
CA CYS A 133 13.04 12.38 12.64
C CYS A 133 12.21 13.51 13.27
N PRO A 134 11.01 13.24 13.81
CA PRO A 134 10.20 14.29 14.41
C PRO A 134 10.99 14.97 15.51
N ALA A 135 10.87 16.30 15.63
CA ALA A 135 11.61 17.10 16.61
C ALA A 135 11.35 16.63 18.06
N ASP A 136 10.19 15.99 18.29
CA ASP A 136 9.89 15.23 19.51
C ASP A 136 9.52 13.79 19.15
N ARG A 137 10.36 12.84 19.57
CA ARG A 137 10.18 11.40 19.36
C ARG A 137 8.88 10.86 19.97
N ARG A 138 8.30 11.53 20.99
CA ARG A 138 7.03 11.14 21.64
C ARG A 138 5.80 11.41 20.79
N THR A 139 5.95 12.13 19.68
CA THR A 139 4.88 12.32 18.69
C THR A 139 4.74 11.13 17.75
N SER A 140 5.80 10.34 17.59
CA SER A 140 5.81 9.14 16.76
C SER A 140 5.08 7.99 17.45
N LEU A 141 4.32 7.24 16.67
CA LEU A 141 3.62 6.04 17.11
C LEU A 141 4.60 4.89 17.34
N SER A 142 5.66 4.76 16.53
CA SER A 142 6.67 3.69 16.73
C SER A 142 7.35 3.77 18.09
N PHE A 143 7.60 4.97 18.62
CA PHE A 143 8.13 5.16 19.98
C PHE A 143 7.23 4.51 21.04
N TRP A 144 5.91 4.71 20.98
CA TRP A 144 4.98 4.13 21.96
C TRP A 144 4.80 2.63 21.80
N VAL A 145 4.94 2.12 20.57
CA VAL A 145 4.97 0.67 20.33
C VAL A 145 6.23 0.04 20.93
N GLU A 146 7.40 0.68 20.85
CA GLU A 146 8.63 0.23 21.53
C GLU A 146 8.45 0.15 23.05
N GLU A 147 7.85 1.19 23.66
CA GLU A 147 7.55 1.21 25.10
C GLU A 147 6.56 0.10 25.49
N LEU A 148 5.52 -0.14 24.68
CA LEU A 148 4.55 -1.22 24.91
C LEU A 148 5.22 -2.59 24.87
N LEU A 149 6.08 -2.84 23.87
CA LEU A 149 6.82 -4.09 23.76
C LEU A 149 7.76 -4.28 24.96
N THR A 150 8.41 -3.21 25.41
CA THR A 150 9.28 -3.22 26.60
C THR A 150 8.49 -3.56 27.87
N ALA A 151 7.32 -2.93 28.08
CA ALA A 151 6.45 -3.23 29.22
C ALA A 151 5.97 -4.68 29.20
N ARG A 152 5.61 -5.19 28.02
CA ARG A 152 5.17 -6.57 27.82
C ARG A 152 6.27 -7.58 28.11
N ASP A 153 7.48 -7.34 27.61
CA ASP A 153 8.65 -8.20 27.86
C ASP A 153 9.03 -8.23 29.34
N GLY A 154 8.81 -7.11 30.05
CA GLY A 154 8.94 -7.01 31.51
C GLY A 154 7.78 -7.64 32.31
N GLY A 155 6.70 -8.06 31.64
CA GLY A 155 5.51 -8.65 32.27
C GLY A 155 4.57 -7.65 32.94
N ASP A 156 4.72 -6.34 32.68
CA ASP A 156 3.87 -5.30 33.27
C ASP A 156 2.59 -5.12 32.43
N LEU A 157 1.60 -5.96 32.70
CA LEU A 157 0.32 -5.96 31.98
C LEU A 157 -0.49 -4.68 32.21
N ILE A 158 -0.31 -3.98 33.34
CA ILE A 158 -1.02 -2.72 33.62
C ILE A 158 -0.46 -1.64 32.71
N LEU A 159 0.87 -1.46 32.71
CA LEU A 159 1.52 -0.49 31.85
C LEU A 159 1.29 -0.80 30.37
N THR A 160 1.29 -2.09 29.98
CA THR A 160 0.99 -2.50 28.60
C THR A 160 -0.42 -2.06 28.18
N ALA A 161 -1.42 -2.24 29.06
CA ALA A 161 -2.79 -1.81 28.79
C ALA A 161 -2.92 -0.28 28.76
N ASP A 162 -2.24 0.43 29.67
CA ASP A 162 -2.27 1.89 29.72
C ASP A 162 -1.61 2.52 28.49
N LEU A 163 -0.48 1.98 28.02
CA LEU A 163 0.18 2.42 26.80
C LEU A 163 -0.69 2.18 25.57
N LEU A 164 -1.37 1.03 25.50
CA LEU A 164 -2.31 0.74 24.43
C LEU A 164 -3.46 1.75 24.43
N GLU A 165 -4.10 1.99 25.58
CA GLU A 165 -5.27 2.84 25.70
C GLU A 165 -5.00 4.33 25.50
N TYR A 166 -3.94 4.85 26.14
CA TYR A 166 -3.72 6.29 26.23
C TYR A 166 -2.71 6.81 25.22
N GLU A 167 -1.82 5.96 24.72
CA GLU A 167 -0.76 6.41 23.81
C GLU A 167 -0.96 5.90 22.38
N ILE A 168 -1.23 4.61 22.19
CA ILE A 168 -1.31 4.04 20.85
C ILE A 168 -2.67 4.26 20.19
N LEU A 169 -3.76 3.85 20.83
CA LEU A 169 -5.10 3.94 20.22
C LEU A 169 -5.48 5.38 19.84
N PRO A 170 -5.27 6.42 20.68
CA PRO A 170 -5.63 7.78 20.30
C PRO A 170 -4.89 8.30 19.06
N ARG A 171 -3.69 7.78 18.80
CA ARG A 171 -2.89 8.14 17.62
C ARG A 171 -3.31 7.41 16.34
N LEU A 172 -4.06 6.30 16.45
CA LEU A 172 -4.68 5.60 15.32
C LEU A 172 -6.04 6.18 14.92
N ALA A 173 -6.67 6.94 15.82
CA ALA A 173 -7.96 7.59 15.58
C ALA A 173 -7.85 9.02 15.00
N ALA A 174 -6.63 9.57 14.96
CA ALA A 174 -6.32 10.93 14.53
C ALA A 174 -6.27 11.09 13.00
#